data_AF-A0A5C6AE56-F1
#
_entry.id   AF-A0A5C6AE56-F1
#
_cell.length_a   1.000
_cell.length_b   1.000
_cell.length_c   1.000
_cell.angle_alpha   90.00
_cell.angle_beta   90.00
_cell.angle_gamma   90.00
#
_symmetry.space_group_name_H-M   'P 1'
#
loop_
_entity.id
_entity.type
_entity.pdbx_description
1 polymer ?
#
loop_
_entity_poly.entity_id
_entity_poly.type
_entity_poly.pdbx_seq_one_letter_code
_entity_poly.pdbx_strand_id
1 'polypeptide(L)'
;MVTNWRRPTKMDDMTIRSSRRTRRRLALCLALVWLVQLAGAADAQLPTAAGTQVAMSQSAWRMFIPSGYTPAADGKVNLLVHFHGDSQTVWNNAAYADLDAVIVTVNYSGLSSAYSNPFSNTSLFQTLLNDARSRLASRPGFGASTTLGHLSVSSFSAGYGAVREILKAPAYRNEIDSLLAADSLYATTASDGTALDSQMTGYKAFADAAAAGLKRFIFTHSEIPIYTYESTAETGDELLAHLGLTAQPINQSGLGTLDFYRTAELGGFTLWGARGMTGDDHLAHLRYLGEWLGDLQETTPDLPGDYNGDGVADAADYTVWRDTEGSTTNLAADGNPDRKIDAGDYTVWQFAYGNTLAEQAAAVPEPTAAGVTLLALATVLPNSWRGRSR
;
A
#
# COMPACT_ATOMS: atom_id res chain seq x y z
N MET A 1 59.53 -41.76 -42.26
CA MET A 1 58.22 -41.96 -41.61
C MET A 1 58.10 -40.98 -40.46
N VAL A 2 57.15 -40.05 -40.61
CA VAL A 2 56.37 -39.28 -39.62
C VAL A 2 57.06 -38.71 -38.37
N THR A 3 56.99 -37.38 -38.29
CA THR A 3 57.31 -36.44 -37.22
C THR A 3 56.44 -36.62 -35.96
N ASN A 4 56.96 -36.30 -34.76
CA ASN A 4 56.42 -35.19 -33.96
C ASN A 4 57.12 -35.01 -32.59
N TRP A 5 57.58 -33.78 -32.41
CA TRP A 5 57.83 -33.07 -31.16
C TRP A 5 56.60 -33.08 -30.23
N ARG A 6 56.81 -33.21 -28.91
CA ARG A 6 55.82 -32.85 -27.87
C ARG A 6 56.25 -31.58 -27.14
N ARG A 7 55.37 -30.56 -27.15
CA ARG A 7 55.36 -29.38 -26.27
C ARG A 7 54.54 -29.66 -25.00
N PRO A 8 54.71 -28.89 -23.91
CA PRO A 8 54.03 -29.09 -22.62
C PRO A 8 52.74 -28.26 -22.48
N THR A 9 51.80 -28.69 -21.64
CA THR A 9 50.62 -27.89 -21.24
C THR A 9 50.42 -27.91 -19.73
N LYS A 10 50.26 -26.68 -19.19
CA LYS A 10 49.77 -26.32 -17.85
C LYS A 10 48.43 -26.99 -17.52
N MET A 11 48.27 -27.40 -16.27
CA MET A 11 47.14 -27.09 -15.37
C MET A 11 47.27 -28.02 -14.17
N ASP A 12 47.54 -27.48 -12.99
CA ASP A 12 47.17 -28.08 -11.69
C ASP A 12 47.53 -27.08 -10.57
N ASP A 13 46.60 -26.16 -10.27
CA ASP A 13 46.47 -25.57 -8.93
C ASP A 13 45.08 -24.93 -8.75
N MET A 14 44.05 -25.75 -8.54
CA MET A 14 42.73 -25.30 -8.07
C MET A 14 42.03 -26.43 -7.32
N THR A 15 42.60 -26.85 -6.18
CA THR A 15 41.91 -27.86 -5.35
C THR A 15 42.06 -27.67 -3.85
N ILE A 16 42.44 -26.50 -3.32
CA ILE A 16 42.33 -26.21 -1.87
C ILE A 16 41.77 -24.79 -1.63
N ARG A 17 40.51 -24.51 -2.02
CA ARG A 17 39.75 -23.34 -1.48
C ARG A 17 38.24 -23.57 -1.28
N SER A 18 37.66 -24.68 -1.74
CA SER A 18 36.21 -24.90 -1.70
C SER A 18 35.66 -25.50 -0.39
N SER A 19 36.48 -26.04 0.51
CA SER A 19 35.98 -26.83 1.65
C SER A 19 35.68 -26.04 2.94
N ARG A 20 36.06 -24.75 3.04
CA ARG A 20 35.74 -23.90 4.21
C ARG A 20 34.43 -23.10 4.05
N ARG A 21 33.95 -22.85 2.82
CA ARG A 21 32.68 -22.15 2.57
C ARG A 21 31.45 -23.04 2.75
N THR A 22 31.55 -24.34 2.49
CA THR A 22 30.41 -25.27 2.56
C THR A 22 30.00 -25.62 3.98
N ARG A 23 30.93 -25.60 4.95
CA ARG A 23 30.63 -25.93 6.36
C ARG A 23 29.99 -24.79 7.16
N ARG A 24 30.07 -23.53 6.69
CA ARG A 24 29.32 -22.39 7.27
C ARG A 24 27.89 -22.27 6.72
N ARG A 25 27.57 -22.96 5.61
CA ARG A 25 26.25 -22.93 4.96
C ARG A 25 25.22 -23.88 5.58
N LEU A 26 25.60 -24.75 6.50
CA LEU A 26 24.67 -25.68 7.17
C LEU A 26 24.19 -25.23 8.56
N ALA A 27 24.75 -24.15 9.13
CA ALA A 27 24.42 -23.73 10.49
C ALA A 27 23.37 -22.60 10.57
N LEU A 28 22.98 -21.97 9.45
CA LEU A 28 21.98 -20.90 9.41
C LEU A 28 20.61 -21.32 8.81
N CYS A 29 20.47 -22.55 8.34
CA CYS A 29 19.18 -23.07 7.84
C CYS A 29 18.18 -23.42 8.96
N LEU A 30 18.60 -23.38 10.23
CA LEU A 30 17.79 -23.72 11.40
C LEU A 30 17.03 -22.53 12.00
N ALA A 31 17.30 -21.29 11.56
CA ALA A 31 16.66 -20.10 12.14
C ALA A 31 15.22 -19.90 11.65
N LEU A 32 14.87 -20.28 10.41
CA LEU A 32 13.51 -20.09 9.89
C LEU A 32 12.55 -21.26 10.16
N VAL A 33 13.06 -22.49 10.32
CA VAL A 33 12.21 -23.65 10.67
C VAL A 33 11.72 -23.57 12.12
N TRP A 34 12.40 -22.79 12.97
CA TRP A 34 12.03 -22.57 14.37
C TRP A 34 11.18 -21.31 14.64
N LEU A 35 10.89 -20.49 13.62
CA LEU A 35 9.96 -19.35 13.73
C LEU A 35 8.50 -19.73 13.44
N VAL A 36 8.23 -21.01 13.14
CA VAL A 36 6.91 -21.53 12.71
C VAL A 36 6.11 -22.15 13.87
N GLN A 37 6.65 -22.19 15.09
CA GLN A 37 5.90 -22.64 16.26
C GLN A 37 5.90 -21.56 17.33
N LEU A 38 4.68 -21.05 17.57
CA LEU A 38 4.32 -19.92 18.42
C LEU A 38 4.51 -18.58 17.72
N ALA A 39 3.49 -18.20 16.93
CA ALA A 39 2.92 -16.85 17.11
C ALA A 39 2.41 -16.76 18.56
N GLY A 40 3.33 -16.75 19.52
CA GLY A 40 3.06 -16.24 20.86
C GLY A 40 2.64 -14.80 20.65
N ALA A 41 1.64 -14.36 21.41
CA ALA A 41 1.18 -12.98 21.40
C ALA A 41 2.41 -12.08 21.33
N ALA A 42 2.56 -11.36 20.21
CA ALA A 42 3.38 -10.17 20.25
C ALA A 42 2.68 -9.32 21.32
N ASP A 43 3.27 -9.23 22.52
CA ASP A 43 2.69 -8.40 23.58
C ASP A 43 2.47 -7.02 22.95
N ALA A 44 1.20 -6.62 22.89
CA ALA A 44 0.83 -5.38 22.25
C ALA A 44 1.47 -4.22 23.04
N GLN A 45 2.41 -3.51 22.41
CA GLN A 45 3.00 -2.29 22.97
C GLN A 45 2.09 -1.06 22.80
N LEU A 46 1.02 -1.18 22.01
CA LEU A 46 0.03 -0.12 21.80
C LEU A 46 -1.28 -0.42 22.55
N PRO A 47 -2.02 0.61 23.00
CA PRO A 47 -3.25 0.45 23.74
C PRO A 47 -4.25 -0.48 23.06
N THR A 48 -4.95 -1.29 23.85
CA THR A 48 -5.97 -2.20 23.33
C THR A 48 -7.11 -1.42 22.68
N ALA A 49 -7.36 -1.68 21.40
CA ALA A 49 -8.45 -1.08 20.67
C ALA A 49 -9.80 -1.48 21.25
N ALA A 50 -10.64 -0.49 21.55
CA ALA A 50 -12.03 -0.71 21.93
C ALA A 50 -12.91 -0.79 20.68
N GLY A 51 -13.79 -1.78 20.59
CA GLY A 51 -14.70 -1.89 19.44
C GLY A 51 -15.52 -3.18 19.46
N THR A 52 -16.25 -3.40 18.37
CA THR A 52 -17.07 -4.60 18.18
C THR A 52 -16.39 -5.57 17.26
N GLN A 53 -16.07 -6.76 17.77
CA GLN A 53 -15.65 -7.89 16.94
C GLN A 53 -16.86 -8.58 16.31
N VAL A 54 -16.76 -8.91 15.03
CA VAL A 54 -17.80 -9.58 14.26
C VAL A 54 -17.18 -10.80 13.57
N ALA A 55 -17.77 -11.97 13.81
CA ALA A 55 -17.43 -13.19 13.09
C ALA A 55 -17.89 -13.08 11.63
N MET A 56 -17.05 -13.58 10.73
CA MET A 56 -17.31 -13.62 9.29
C MET A 56 -17.63 -15.05 8.84
N SER A 57 -17.96 -15.23 7.57
CA SER A 57 -18.35 -16.51 6.95
C SER A 57 -17.25 -17.58 7.01
N GLN A 58 -15.97 -17.18 7.06
CA GLN A 58 -14.85 -18.08 7.31
C GLN A 58 -14.29 -17.87 8.72
N SER A 59 -13.90 -18.97 9.38
CA SER A 59 -13.30 -18.94 10.72
C SER A 59 -11.96 -18.20 10.78
N ALA A 60 -11.24 -18.15 9.65
CA ALA A 60 -9.99 -17.41 9.50
C ALA A 60 -10.19 -15.90 9.34
N TRP A 61 -11.42 -15.44 9.13
CA TRP A 61 -11.74 -14.03 8.88
C TRP A 61 -12.40 -13.42 10.11
N ARG A 62 -11.95 -12.23 10.48
CA ARG A 62 -12.52 -11.46 11.58
C ARG A 62 -12.69 -10.03 11.14
N MET A 63 -13.83 -9.43 11.47
CA MET A 63 -14.09 -8.02 11.28
C MET A 63 -14.10 -7.32 12.64
N PHE A 64 -13.57 -6.11 12.70
CA PHE A 64 -13.56 -5.25 13.87
C PHE A 64 -14.04 -3.86 13.48
N ILE A 65 -15.04 -3.37 14.20
CA ILE A 65 -15.60 -2.04 14.04
C ILE A 65 -15.10 -1.20 15.23
N PRO A 66 -14.23 -0.19 15.01
CA PRO A 66 -13.74 0.66 16.10
C PRO A 66 -14.88 1.33 16.87
N SER A 67 -14.67 1.55 18.17
CA SER A 67 -15.64 2.29 18.99
C SER A 67 -15.78 3.72 18.48
N GLY A 68 -17.02 4.16 18.28
CA GLY A 68 -17.28 5.50 17.75
C GLY A 68 -17.18 5.62 16.23
N TYR A 69 -16.83 4.56 15.50
CA TYR A 69 -16.86 4.56 14.04
C TYR A 69 -18.27 4.87 13.53
N THR A 70 -18.37 5.86 12.64
CA THR A 70 -19.62 6.22 11.97
C THR A 70 -19.38 6.23 10.46
N PRO A 71 -20.22 5.55 9.65
CA PRO A 71 -20.15 5.66 8.21
C PRO A 71 -20.22 7.12 7.74
N ALA A 72 -19.65 7.38 6.57
CA ALA A 72 -19.81 8.67 5.91
C ALA A 72 -21.29 8.99 5.66
N ALA A 73 -21.60 10.28 5.46
CA ALA A 73 -22.98 10.74 5.26
C ALA A 73 -23.69 10.09 4.05
N ASP A 74 -22.93 9.66 3.04
CA ASP A 74 -23.42 8.93 1.87
C ASP A 74 -23.56 7.41 2.10
N GLY A 75 -23.29 6.94 3.32
CA GLY A 75 -23.37 5.55 3.73
C GLY A 75 -22.17 4.68 3.31
N LYS A 76 -21.10 5.29 2.82
CA LYS A 76 -19.84 4.58 2.54
C LYS A 76 -19.08 4.25 3.83
N VAL A 77 -18.42 3.10 3.79
CA VAL A 77 -17.57 2.60 4.87
C VAL A 77 -16.19 2.30 4.30
N ASN A 78 -15.18 2.98 4.81
CA ASN A 78 -13.79 2.69 4.50
C ASN A 78 -13.40 1.34 5.13
N LEU A 79 -12.60 0.55 4.42
CA LEU A 79 -12.27 -0.81 4.81
C LEU A 79 -10.76 -1.04 4.71
N LEU A 80 -10.15 -1.54 5.78
CA LEU A 80 -8.81 -2.12 5.75
C LEU A 80 -8.92 -3.64 5.74
N VAL A 81 -8.37 -4.32 4.74
CA VAL A 81 -8.20 -5.78 4.73
C VAL A 81 -6.72 -6.11 4.98
N HIS A 82 -6.43 -6.70 6.15
CA HIS A 82 -5.09 -7.09 6.56
C HIS A 82 -4.87 -8.60 6.46
N PHE A 83 -3.74 -9.02 5.90
CA PHE A 83 -3.34 -10.42 5.77
C PHE A 83 -2.15 -10.78 6.65
N HIS A 84 -2.35 -11.85 7.45
CA HIS A 84 -1.35 -12.50 8.31
C HIS A 84 -0.80 -11.63 9.45
N GLY A 85 -1.23 -11.93 10.67
CA GLY A 85 -0.77 -11.29 11.90
C GLY A 85 -1.82 -11.41 13.01
N ASP A 86 -1.42 -11.28 14.27
CA ASP A 86 -2.39 -11.30 15.37
C ASP A 86 -3.45 -10.19 15.19
N SER A 87 -4.73 -10.57 15.18
CA SER A 87 -5.81 -9.63 14.88
C SER A 87 -5.87 -8.47 15.87
N GLN A 88 -5.66 -8.74 17.16
CA GLN A 88 -5.72 -7.70 18.19
C GLN A 88 -4.58 -6.69 18.01
N THR A 89 -3.39 -7.16 17.67
CA THR A 89 -2.25 -6.29 17.34
C THR A 89 -2.57 -5.34 16.19
N VAL A 90 -3.19 -5.83 15.11
CA VAL A 90 -3.61 -5.00 13.97
C VAL A 90 -4.66 -3.97 14.39
N TRP A 91 -5.65 -4.38 15.19
CA TRP A 91 -6.69 -3.46 15.68
C TRP A 91 -6.12 -2.37 16.58
N ASN A 92 -5.17 -2.71 17.46
CA ASN A 92 -4.48 -1.74 18.31
C ASN A 92 -3.70 -0.71 17.49
N ASN A 93 -3.05 -1.15 16.42
CA ASN A 93 -2.34 -0.27 15.49
C ASN A 93 -3.28 0.64 14.70
N ALA A 94 -4.42 0.12 14.22
CA ALA A 94 -5.43 0.92 13.56
C ALA A 94 -6.03 1.98 14.50
N ALA A 95 -6.28 1.62 15.76
CA ALA A 95 -6.75 2.57 16.78
C ALA A 95 -5.68 3.61 17.15
N TYR A 96 -4.40 3.21 17.23
CA TYR A 96 -3.29 4.14 17.46
C TYR A 96 -3.18 5.18 16.34
N ALA A 97 -3.34 4.74 15.09
CA ALA A 97 -3.28 5.61 13.91
C ALA A 97 -4.56 6.44 13.68
N ASP A 98 -5.57 6.35 14.56
CA ASP A 98 -6.90 6.94 14.37
C ASP A 98 -7.51 6.63 13.00
N LEU A 99 -7.31 5.39 12.52
CA LEU A 99 -7.71 4.99 11.19
C LEU A 99 -9.24 5.02 11.06
N ASP A 100 -9.76 5.86 10.16
CA ASP A 100 -11.19 5.93 9.84
C ASP A 100 -11.60 4.76 8.94
N ALA A 101 -11.52 3.52 9.45
CA ALA A 101 -11.94 2.33 8.73
C ALA A 101 -12.47 1.22 9.64
N VAL A 102 -13.34 0.38 9.06
CA VAL A 102 -13.60 -0.96 9.56
C VAL A 102 -12.41 -1.85 9.18
N ILE A 103 -11.96 -2.72 10.10
CA ILE A 103 -10.80 -3.60 9.86
C ILE A 103 -11.26 -5.05 9.68
N VAL A 104 -10.81 -5.68 8.60
CA VAL A 104 -10.92 -7.13 8.38
C VAL A 104 -9.53 -7.74 8.43
N THR A 105 -9.33 -8.75 9.28
CA THR A 105 -8.09 -9.52 9.34
C THR A 105 -8.32 -10.93 8.83
N VAL A 106 -7.42 -11.41 7.97
CA VAL A 106 -7.41 -12.77 7.41
C VAL A 106 -6.19 -13.52 7.90
N ASN A 107 -6.42 -14.60 8.66
CA ASN A 107 -5.37 -15.37 9.32
C ASN A 107 -5.51 -16.87 9.05
N TYR A 108 -4.67 -17.37 8.16
CA TYR A 108 -4.46 -18.80 7.93
C TYR A 108 -3.18 -19.27 8.63
N SER A 109 -3.20 -20.50 9.14
CA SER A 109 -2.01 -21.13 9.72
C SER A 109 -1.06 -21.59 8.61
N GLY A 110 0.18 -21.10 8.64
CA GLY A 110 1.24 -21.53 7.72
C GLY A 110 1.99 -20.36 7.10
N LEU A 111 2.86 -20.69 6.14
CA LEU A 111 3.63 -19.72 5.37
C LEU A 111 2.81 -19.16 4.20
N SER A 112 3.45 -18.45 3.27
CA SER A 112 2.77 -17.74 2.17
C SER A 112 1.86 -18.61 1.30
N SER A 113 2.13 -19.92 1.16
CA SER A 113 1.25 -20.83 0.43
C SER A 113 -0.11 -21.06 1.10
N ALA A 114 -0.20 -20.92 2.43
CA ALA A 114 -1.49 -20.93 3.14
C ALA A 114 -2.39 -19.76 2.72
N TYR A 115 -1.80 -18.68 2.19
CA TYR A 115 -2.47 -17.50 1.70
C TYR A 115 -2.63 -17.52 0.17
N SER A 116 -1.60 -17.85 -0.59
CA SER A 116 -1.67 -17.85 -2.06
C SER A 116 -2.59 -18.94 -2.60
N ASN A 117 -2.63 -20.13 -1.99
CA ASN A 117 -3.48 -21.22 -2.47
C ASN A 117 -4.98 -20.84 -2.49
N PRO A 118 -5.59 -20.35 -1.39
CA PRO A 118 -7.00 -19.94 -1.43
C PRO A 118 -7.23 -18.72 -2.32
N PHE A 119 -6.36 -17.71 -2.29
CA PHE A 119 -6.54 -16.48 -3.09
C PHE A 119 -6.19 -16.62 -4.57
N SER A 120 -5.59 -17.74 -5.00
CA SER A 120 -5.50 -18.10 -6.42
C SER A 120 -6.87 -18.25 -7.09
N ASN A 121 -7.92 -18.53 -6.30
CA ASN A 121 -9.29 -18.32 -6.73
C ASN A 121 -9.61 -16.82 -6.68
N THR A 122 -9.59 -16.19 -7.86
CA THR A 122 -9.78 -14.73 -7.99
C THR A 122 -11.11 -14.25 -7.41
N SER A 123 -12.16 -15.06 -7.32
CA SER A 123 -13.45 -14.66 -6.73
C SER A 123 -13.46 -14.62 -5.20
N LEU A 124 -12.42 -15.15 -4.53
CA LEU A 124 -12.40 -15.24 -3.07
C LEU A 124 -12.31 -13.86 -2.41
N PHE A 125 -11.52 -12.94 -2.98
CA PHE A 125 -11.39 -11.59 -2.43
C PHE A 125 -12.73 -10.84 -2.50
N GLN A 126 -13.43 -10.88 -3.64
CA GLN A 126 -14.79 -10.33 -3.73
C GLN A 126 -15.77 -10.98 -2.74
N THR A 127 -15.63 -12.28 -2.47
CA THR A 127 -16.45 -12.98 -1.48
C THR A 127 -16.21 -12.42 -0.07
N LEU A 128 -14.96 -12.14 0.28
CA LEU A 128 -14.59 -11.48 1.54
C LEU A 128 -15.21 -10.08 1.64
N LEU A 129 -15.06 -9.25 0.60
CA LEU A 129 -15.63 -7.89 0.57
C LEU A 129 -17.15 -7.91 0.70
N ASN A 130 -17.81 -8.83 -0.01
CA ASN A 130 -19.27 -9.00 0.05
C ASN A 130 -19.76 -9.45 1.43
N ASP A 131 -19.03 -10.35 2.09
CA ASP A 131 -19.35 -10.78 3.44
C ASP A 131 -19.18 -9.62 4.42
N ALA A 132 -18.08 -8.87 4.37
CA ALA A 132 -17.88 -7.67 5.20
C ALA A 132 -19.03 -6.68 5.04
N ARG A 133 -19.38 -6.32 3.80
CA ARG A 133 -20.52 -5.44 3.49
C ARG A 133 -21.84 -5.98 4.06
N SER A 134 -22.09 -7.29 3.93
CA SER A 134 -23.33 -7.91 4.45
C SER A 134 -23.39 -7.92 5.97
N ARG A 135 -22.24 -8.10 6.66
CA ARG A 135 -22.15 -7.99 8.11
C ARG A 135 -22.37 -6.56 8.60
N LEU A 136 -21.89 -5.57 7.87
CA LEU A 136 -22.11 -4.16 8.19
C LEU A 136 -23.58 -3.79 7.96
N ALA A 137 -24.16 -4.11 6.80
CA ALA A 137 -25.54 -3.75 6.46
C ALA A 137 -26.62 -4.28 7.43
N SER A 138 -26.29 -5.31 8.23
CA SER A 138 -27.19 -5.88 9.24
C SER A 138 -26.98 -5.33 10.66
N ARG A 139 -26.08 -4.35 10.86
CA ARG A 139 -25.71 -3.81 12.17
C ARG A 139 -26.39 -2.47 12.44
N PRO A 140 -26.73 -2.18 13.71
CA PRO A 140 -27.17 -0.84 14.12
C PRO A 140 -26.12 0.22 13.76
N GLY A 141 -26.56 1.38 13.27
CA GLY A 141 -25.68 2.46 12.80
C GLY A 141 -25.21 2.30 11.36
N PHE A 142 -25.46 1.14 10.73
CA PHE A 142 -25.19 0.88 9.33
C PHE A 142 -26.51 0.64 8.58
N GLY A 143 -26.61 1.14 7.35
CA GLY A 143 -27.82 1.04 6.53
C GLY A 143 -27.80 -0.16 5.58
N ALA A 144 -28.98 -0.59 5.10
CA ALA A 144 -29.07 -1.63 4.07
C ALA A 144 -28.37 -1.23 2.74
N SER A 145 -28.18 0.07 2.52
CA SER A 145 -27.45 0.66 1.39
C SER A 145 -25.94 0.84 1.65
N THR A 146 -25.39 0.27 2.73
CA THR A 146 -23.95 0.37 3.03
C THR A 146 -23.12 -0.10 1.85
N THR A 147 -22.24 0.78 1.37
CA THR A 147 -21.28 0.48 0.30
C THR A 147 -19.86 0.65 0.84
N LEU A 148 -18.87 0.08 0.14
CA LEU A 148 -17.47 0.31 0.49
C LEU A 148 -17.06 1.69 -0.05
N GLY A 149 -16.38 2.46 0.79
CA GLY A 149 -15.67 3.67 0.43
C GLY A 149 -14.24 3.32 0.05
N HIS A 150 -13.28 3.96 0.71
CA HIS A 150 -11.87 3.73 0.49
C HIS A 150 -11.45 2.31 0.90
N LEU A 151 -10.84 1.56 -0.02
CA LEU A 151 -10.38 0.18 0.20
C LEU A 151 -8.85 0.14 0.36
N SER A 152 -8.41 -0.09 1.58
CA SER A 152 -7.00 -0.34 1.90
C SER A 152 -6.74 -1.84 2.03
N VAL A 153 -5.62 -2.30 1.48
CA VAL A 153 -5.10 -3.65 1.70
C VAL A 153 -3.76 -3.56 2.41
N SER A 154 -3.53 -4.40 3.41
CA SER A 154 -2.22 -4.52 4.04
C SER A 154 -1.81 -5.98 4.24
N SER A 155 -0.52 -6.24 4.29
CA SER A 155 0.00 -7.56 4.63
C SER A 155 1.27 -7.48 5.46
N PHE A 156 1.47 -8.50 6.29
CA PHE A 156 2.72 -8.74 7.00
C PHE A 156 3.26 -10.14 6.68
N SER A 157 4.59 -10.26 6.49
CA SER A 157 5.26 -11.55 6.30
C SER A 157 4.54 -12.42 5.26
N ALA A 158 4.12 -13.66 5.59
CA ALA A 158 3.39 -14.60 4.72
C ALA A 158 2.13 -14.04 4.02
N GLY A 159 1.53 -12.96 4.52
CA GLY A 159 0.36 -12.31 3.93
C GLY A 159 0.56 -11.85 2.48
N TYR A 160 1.82 -11.61 2.06
CA TYR A 160 2.16 -11.30 0.67
C TYR A 160 1.64 -12.33 -0.32
N GLY A 161 1.49 -13.60 0.11
CA GLY A 161 0.97 -14.68 -0.72
C GLY A 161 -0.46 -14.42 -1.19
N ALA A 162 -1.32 -13.85 -0.34
CA ALA A 162 -2.68 -13.45 -0.73
C ALA A 162 -2.65 -12.22 -1.63
N VAL A 163 -1.93 -11.17 -1.20
CA VAL A 163 -1.85 -9.90 -1.92
C VAL A 163 -1.29 -10.10 -3.34
N ARG A 164 -0.26 -10.94 -3.51
CA ARG A 164 0.28 -11.29 -4.83
C ARG A 164 -0.78 -11.87 -5.75
N GLU A 165 -1.63 -12.78 -5.27
CA GLU A 165 -2.68 -13.38 -6.08
C GLU A 165 -3.80 -12.38 -6.39
N ILE A 166 -4.18 -11.55 -5.41
CA ILE A 166 -5.18 -10.49 -5.58
C ILE A 166 -4.72 -9.50 -6.66
N LEU A 167 -3.49 -9.02 -6.57
CA LEU A 167 -2.91 -8.05 -7.51
C LEU A 167 -2.68 -8.63 -8.92
N LYS A 168 -2.90 -9.93 -9.19
CA LYS A 168 -2.92 -10.43 -10.58
C LYS A 168 -4.13 -9.92 -11.35
N ALA A 169 -5.26 -9.70 -10.67
CA ALA A 169 -6.49 -9.25 -11.30
C ALA A 169 -6.51 -7.71 -11.46
N PRO A 170 -6.64 -7.18 -12.69
CA PRO A 170 -6.72 -5.73 -12.91
C PRO A 170 -7.90 -5.07 -12.18
N ALA A 171 -9.03 -5.76 -12.07
CA ALA A 171 -10.20 -5.26 -11.35
C ALA A 171 -9.89 -4.89 -9.89
N TYR A 172 -9.14 -5.74 -9.18
CA TYR A 172 -8.76 -5.46 -7.80
C TYR A 172 -7.66 -4.41 -7.68
N ARG A 173 -6.72 -4.33 -8.64
CA ARG A 173 -5.76 -3.22 -8.66
C ARG A 173 -6.46 -1.88 -8.83
N ASN A 174 -7.56 -1.83 -9.59
CA ASN A 174 -8.35 -0.62 -9.76
C ASN A 174 -9.18 -0.29 -8.52
N GLU A 175 -9.75 -1.31 -7.86
CA GLU A 175 -10.63 -1.16 -6.69
C GLU A 175 -9.87 -0.87 -5.38
N ILE A 176 -8.65 -1.41 -5.21
CA ILE A 176 -7.82 -1.12 -4.03
C ILE A 176 -7.24 0.29 -4.19
N ASP A 177 -7.50 1.16 -3.24
CA ASP A 177 -7.02 2.55 -3.23
C ASP A 177 -5.62 2.66 -2.63
N SER A 178 -5.38 1.89 -1.55
CA SER A 178 -4.10 1.93 -0.82
C SER A 178 -3.57 0.55 -0.46
N LEU A 179 -2.25 0.40 -0.53
CA LEU A 179 -1.54 -0.83 -0.21
C LEU A 179 -0.44 -0.57 0.83
N LEU A 180 -0.36 -1.43 1.86
CA LEU A 180 0.76 -1.51 2.79
C LEU A 180 1.37 -2.91 2.78
N ALA A 181 2.60 -3.05 2.30
CA ALA A 181 3.36 -4.29 2.42
C ALA A 181 4.42 -4.12 3.52
N ALA A 182 4.05 -4.50 4.75
CA ALA A 182 4.89 -4.34 5.92
C ALA A 182 5.83 -5.55 6.11
N ASP A 183 7.08 -5.41 5.66
CA ASP A 183 8.05 -6.50 5.57
C ASP A 183 7.42 -7.77 4.95
N SER A 184 6.69 -7.57 3.84
CA SER A 184 5.73 -8.52 3.27
C SER A 184 5.76 -8.54 1.74
N LEU A 185 6.94 -8.71 1.16
CA LEU A 185 7.13 -9.02 -0.26
C LEU A 185 8.41 -9.83 -0.43
N TYR A 186 8.27 -11.09 -0.82
CA TYR A 186 9.40 -11.97 -1.06
C TYR A 186 9.25 -12.61 -2.42
N ALA A 187 10.31 -12.69 -3.21
CA ALA A 187 10.25 -13.28 -4.55
C ALA A 187 11.23 -14.44 -4.68
N THR A 188 10.93 -15.40 -5.55
CA THR A 188 11.95 -16.37 -5.96
C THR A 188 13.09 -15.65 -6.67
N THR A 189 14.34 -16.05 -6.43
CA THR A 189 15.50 -15.55 -7.16
C THR A 189 15.49 -16.07 -8.60
N ALA A 190 15.51 -15.17 -9.57
CA ALA A 190 15.64 -15.49 -10.99
C ALA A 190 17.09 -15.87 -11.36
N SER A 191 17.29 -16.33 -12.60
CA SER A 191 18.60 -16.82 -13.07
C SER A 191 19.69 -15.75 -13.11
N ASP A 192 19.30 -14.48 -13.21
CA ASP A 192 20.14 -13.29 -13.19
C ASP A 192 20.44 -12.78 -11.76
N GLY A 193 19.87 -13.41 -10.73
CA GLY A 193 20.10 -13.06 -9.33
C GLY A 193 19.22 -11.93 -8.80
N THR A 194 18.14 -11.59 -9.51
CA THR A 194 17.14 -10.59 -9.10
C THR A 194 15.84 -11.27 -8.68
N ALA A 195 14.86 -10.49 -8.22
CA ALA A 195 13.51 -10.98 -8.02
C ALA A 195 12.90 -11.48 -9.32
N LEU A 196 12.30 -12.68 -9.28
CA LEU A 196 11.56 -13.21 -10.42
C LEU A 196 10.43 -12.25 -10.80
N ASP A 197 10.62 -11.57 -11.93
CA ASP A 197 9.76 -10.46 -12.37
C ASP A 197 8.27 -10.81 -12.45
N SER A 198 7.96 -12.05 -12.87
CA SER A 198 6.58 -12.55 -12.91
C SER A 198 5.88 -12.62 -11.54
N GLN A 199 6.63 -12.58 -10.44
CA GLN A 199 6.11 -12.51 -9.07
C GLN A 199 5.98 -11.07 -8.53
N MET A 200 6.53 -10.09 -9.25
CA MET A 200 6.53 -8.67 -8.89
C MET A 200 5.54 -7.85 -9.73
N THR A 201 5.08 -8.37 -10.87
CA THR A 201 4.23 -7.63 -11.84
C THR A 201 3.06 -6.87 -11.21
N GLY A 202 2.31 -7.51 -10.30
CA GLY A 202 1.15 -6.87 -9.65
C GLY A 202 1.55 -5.72 -8.72
N TYR A 203 2.66 -5.86 -7.99
CA TYR A 203 3.20 -4.82 -7.12
C TYR A 203 3.82 -3.68 -7.92
N LYS A 204 4.56 -3.99 -9.00
CA LYS A 204 5.12 -2.98 -9.92
C LYS A 204 4.02 -2.13 -10.55
N ALA A 205 2.95 -2.77 -11.05
CA ALA A 205 1.80 -2.04 -11.59
C ALA A 205 1.07 -1.17 -10.55
N PHE A 206 1.00 -1.61 -9.29
CA PHE A 206 0.43 -0.81 -8.20
C PHE A 206 1.37 0.34 -7.80
N ALA A 207 2.68 0.10 -7.82
CA ALA A 207 3.71 1.10 -7.61
C ALA A 207 3.72 2.17 -8.71
N ASP A 208 3.50 1.81 -9.98
CA ASP A 208 3.32 2.77 -11.07
C ASP A 208 2.11 3.68 -10.82
N ALA A 209 0.98 3.10 -10.43
CA ALA A 209 -0.23 3.86 -10.13
C ALA A 209 -0.06 4.76 -8.89
N ALA A 210 0.70 4.30 -7.90
CA ALA A 210 1.03 5.08 -6.72
C ALA A 210 2.01 6.21 -7.06
N ALA A 211 3.07 5.94 -7.82
CA ALA A 211 3.99 6.94 -8.35
C ALA A 211 3.28 8.05 -9.13
N ALA A 212 2.23 7.67 -9.85
CA ALA A 212 1.34 8.57 -10.58
C ALA A 212 0.25 9.23 -9.72
N GLY A 213 0.28 9.05 -8.39
CA GLY A 213 -0.62 9.65 -7.39
C GLY A 213 -2.07 9.17 -7.42
N LEU A 214 -2.37 8.12 -8.18
CA LEU A 214 -3.70 7.53 -8.27
C LEU A 214 -4.01 6.57 -7.11
N LYS A 215 -2.97 6.16 -6.38
CA LYS A 215 -2.99 5.15 -5.32
C LYS A 215 -2.01 5.57 -4.23
N ARG A 216 -2.15 5.02 -3.02
CA ARG A 216 -1.09 5.04 -2.01
C ARG A 216 -0.44 3.67 -1.91
N PHE A 217 0.87 3.56 -2.03
CA PHE A 217 1.59 2.32 -1.79
C PHE A 217 2.76 2.55 -0.84
N ILE A 218 2.62 2.03 0.38
CA ILE A 218 3.67 2.04 1.38
C ILE A 218 4.32 0.65 1.42
N PHE A 219 5.62 0.62 1.16
CA PHE A 219 6.44 -0.58 1.23
C PHE A 219 7.47 -0.47 2.35
N THR A 220 7.57 -1.47 3.20
CA THR A 220 8.54 -1.43 4.31
C THR A 220 9.31 -2.73 4.40
N HIS A 221 10.57 -2.66 4.80
CA HIS A 221 11.41 -3.85 4.92
C HIS A 221 12.39 -3.74 6.09
N SER A 222 12.78 -4.91 6.61
CA SER A 222 13.91 -5.08 7.52
C SER A 222 15.20 -5.38 6.76
N GLU A 223 16.32 -5.56 7.46
CA GLU A 223 17.62 -5.97 6.88
C GLU A 223 17.85 -7.49 7.00
N ILE A 224 16.80 -8.28 7.23
CA ILE A 224 16.94 -9.72 7.46
C ILE A 224 17.53 -10.40 6.22
N PRO A 225 18.73 -11.01 6.33
CA PRO A 225 19.34 -11.68 5.20
C PRO A 225 18.65 -13.01 4.94
N ILE A 226 18.20 -13.21 3.69
CA ILE A 226 17.63 -14.47 3.21
C ILE A 226 18.52 -15.00 2.09
N TYR A 227 18.77 -16.32 2.09
CA TYR A 227 19.75 -16.94 1.18
C TYR A 227 19.14 -17.92 0.17
N THR A 228 17.82 -18.07 0.17
CA THR A 228 17.09 -19.09 -0.63
C THR A 228 16.09 -18.49 -1.61
N TYR A 229 15.77 -17.21 -1.43
CA TYR A 229 14.84 -16.41 -2.21
C TYR A 229 15.11 -14.93 -1.85
N GLU A 230 14.60 -14.00 -2.64
CA GLU A 230 14.79 -12.56 -2.41
C GLU A 230 14.10 -12.11 -1.13
N SER A 231 14.86 -11.38 -0.33
CA SER A 231 14.39 -10.65 0.84
C SER A 231 13.46 -9.49 0.47
N THR A 232 12.82 -8.93 1.49
CA THR A 232 12.03 -7.71 1.38
C THR A 232 12.89 -6.49 1.05
N ALA A 233 14.16 -6.46 1.49
CA ALA A 233 15.11 -5.44 1.09
C ALA A 233 15.43 -5.51 -0.41
N GLU A 234 15.73 -6.71 -0.93
CA GLU A 234 16.05 -6.94 -2.35
C GLU A 234 14.83 -6.68 -3.26
N THR A 235 13.64 -7.13 -2.87
CA THR A 235 12.41 -6.80 -3.62
C THR A 235 12.03 -5.32 -3.53
N GLY A 236 12.41 -4.64 -2.44
CA GLY A 236 12.34 -3.19 -2.33
C GLY A 236 13.26 -2.50 -3.34
N ASP A 237 14.50 -2.96 -3.46
CA ASP A 237 15.46 -2.44 -4.46
C ASP A 237 14.93 -2.62 -5.88
N GLU A 238 14.25 -3.73 -6.17
CA GLU A 238 13.59 -3.99 -7.45
C GLU A 238 12.41 -3.04 -7.73
N LEU A 239 11.64 -2.64 -6.71
CA LEU A 239 10.59 -1.62 -6.85
C LEU A 239 11.21 -0.24 -7.12
N LEU A 240 12.28 0.11 -6.41
CA LEU A 240 12.99 1.38 -6.64
C LEU A 240 13.59 1.43 -8.04
N ALA A 241 14.24 0.35 -8.48
CA ALA A 241 14.80 0.25 -9.83
C ALA A 241 13.71 0.36 -10.91
N HIS A 242 12.54 -0.26 -10.68
CA HIS A 242 11.38 -0.16 -11.57
C HIS A 242 10.86 1.28 -11.68
N LEU A 243 10.81 2.01 -10.57
CA LEU A 243 10.35 3.41 -10.52
C LEU A 243 11.44 4.44 -10.88
N GLY A 244 12.67 4.00 -11.17
CA GLY A 244 13.79 4.91 -11.41
C GLY A 244 14.24 5.70 -10.16
N LEU A 245 13.93 5.20 -8.96
CA LEU A 245 14.23 5.85 -7.70
C LEU A 245 15.55 5.36 -7.09
N THR A 246 16.19 6.25 -6.33
CA THR A 246 17.30 5.90 -5.44
C THR A 246 16.89 6.26 -4.00
N ALA A 247 17.01 5.29 -3.09
CA ALA A 247 16.70 5.55 -1.69
C ALA A 247 17.69 6.55 -1.07
N GLN A 248 17.15 7.53 -0.36
CA GLN A 248 17.91 8.49 0.42
C GLN A 248 18.27 7.90 1.79
N PRO A 249 19.52 8.04 2.24
CA PRO A 249 19.90 7.61 3.58
C PRO A 249 19.27 8.53 4.62
N ILE A 250 18.67 7.93 5.64
CA ILE A 250 18.09 8.64 6.79
C ILE A 250 18.60 8.04 8.10
N ASN A 251 18.33 8.74 9.20
CA ASN A 251 18.55 8.21 10.54
C ASN A 251 17.41 8.69 11.42
N GLN A 252 16.31 7.95 11.40
CA GLN A 252 15.06 8.35 12.02
C GLN A 252 14.50 7.20 12.85
N SER A 253 14.29 7.45 14.14
CA SER A 253 13.52 6.52 14.98
C SER A 253 12.05 6.56 14.59
N GLY A 254 11.45 5.39 14.43
CA GLY A 254 10.00 5.22 14.25
C GLY A 254 9.34 4.78 15.55
N LEU A 255 8.09 4.32 15.45
CA LEU A 255 7.38 3.76 16.58
C LEU A 255 8.09 2.54 17.18
N GLY A 256 8.26 2.58 18.50
CA GLY A 256 8.82 1.47 19.27
C GLY A 256 10.28 1.16 18.94
N THR A 257 10.54 -0.01 18.37
CA THR A 257 11.90 -0.46 18.02
C THR A 257 12.27 -0.22 16.54
N LEU A 258 11.37 0.37 15.75
CA LEU A 258 11.67 0.74 14.37
C LEU A 258 12.75 1.83 14.34
N ASP A 259 13.77 1.61 13.52
CA ASP A 259 14.87 2.55 13.31
C ASP A 259 15.19 2.62 11.82
N PHE A 260 14.80 3.70 11.16
CA PHE A 260 14.87 3.85 9.72
C PHE A 260 16.23 4.35 9.25
N TYR A 261 16.79 3.66 8.25
CA TYR A 261 18.09 3.97 7.66
C TYR A 261 18.02 4.44 6.21
N ARG A 262 16.89 4.18 5.51
CA ARG A 262 16.67 4.67 4.15
C ARG A 262 15.19 4.89 3.87
N THR A 263 14.89 5.80 2.96
CA THR A 263 13.54 6.01 2.42
C THR A 263 13.58 6.44 0.96
N ALA A 264 12.50 6.24 0.24
CA ALA A 264 12.29 6.81 -1.09
C ALA A 264 10.81 7.14 -1.25
N GLU A 265 10.50 8.19 -2.00
CA GLU A 265 9.13 8.60 -2.24
C GLU A 265 8.98 9.07 -3.69
N LEU A 266 7.81 8.81 -4.27
CA LEU A 266 7.42 9.28 -5.58
C LEU A 266 5.88 9.28 -5.64
N GLY A 267 5.26 10.45 -5.78
CA GLY A 267 3.80 10.56 -5.71
C GLY A 267 3.24 9.89 -4.44
N GLY A 268 2.30 8.96 -4.60
CA GLY A 268 1.77 8.12 -3.53
C GLY A 268 2.58 6.85 -3.21
N PHE A 269 3.74 6.62 -3.82
CA PHE A 269 4.63 5.51 -3.44
C PHE A 269 5.62 5.95 -2.36
N THR A 270 5.77 5.17 -1.30
CA THR A 270 6.77 5.39 -0.24
C THR A 270 7.43 4.08 0.16
N LEU A 271 8.76 4.09 0.28
CA LEU A 271 9.55 3.00 0.82
C LEU A 271 10.18 3.39 2.15
N TRP A 272 10.13 2.49 3.14
CA TRP A 272 10.85 2.61 4.42
C TRP A 272 11.75 1.40 4.66
N GLY A 273 13.06 1.63 4.76
CA GLY A 273 14.02 0.62 5.20
C GLY A 273 14.35 0.78 6.68
N ALA A 274 13.98 -0.22 7.48
CA ALA A 274 14.26 -0.29 8.91
C ALA A 274 15.48 -1.18 9.18
N ARG A 275 16.31 -0.78 10.16
CA ARG A 275 17.44 -1.56 10.62
C ARG A 275 16.96 -2.81 11.34
N GLY A 276 17.78 -3.86 11.30
CA GLY A 276 17.56 -5.06 12.09
C GLY A 276 17.56 -6.34 11.26
N MET A 277 18.14 -7.40 11.82
CA MET A 277 18.45 -8.65 11.12
C MET A 277 17.88 -9.89 11.84
N THR A 278 16.99 -9.69 12.81
CA THR A 278 16.41 -10.75 13.64
C THR A 278 14.93 -10.95 13.38
N GLY A 279 14.38 -12.08 13.82
CA GLY A 279 12.93 -12.31 13.76
C GLY A 279 12.12 -11.33 14.60
N ASP A 280 12.72 -10.69 15.62
CA ASP A 280 12.01 -9.66 16.39
C ASP A 280 11.92 -8.34 15.61
N ASP A 281 12.96 -8.00 14.85
CA ASP A 281 12.97 -6.87 13.92
C ASP A 281 11.91 -7.06 12.82
N HIS A 282 11.76 -8.29 12.30
CA HIS A 282 10.65 -8.64 11.41
C HIS A 282 9.30 -8.34 12.06
N LEU A 283 9.09 -8.83 13.28
CA LEU A 283 7.84 -8.67 14.01
C LEU A 283 7.56 -7.21 14.39
N ALA A 284 8.57 -6.34 14.47
CA ALA A 284 8.38 -4.91 14.71
C ALA A 284 7.47 -4.27 13.64
N HIS A 285 7.59 -4.68 12.37
CA HIS A 285 6.74 -4.18 11.29
C HIS A 285 5.25 -4.54 11.49
N LEU A 286 4.94 -5.66 12.16
CA LEU A 286 3.56 -6.00 12.56
C LEU A 286 3.13 -5.25 13.83
N ARG A 287 4.01 -5.21 14.84
CA ARG A 287 3.72 -4.61 16.14
C ARG A 287 3.43 -3.11 16.04
N TYR A 288 4.03 -2.45 15.04
CA TYR A 288 4.01 -1.01 14.87
C TYR A 288 3.48 -0.58 13.49
N LEU A 289 2.55 -1.35 12.90
CA LEU A 289 1.82 -0.95 11.68
C LEU A 289 1.25 0.47 11.76
N GLY A 290 0.89 0.94 12.95
CA GLY A 290 0.34 2.27 13.22
C GLY A 290 1.26 3.41 12.80
N GLU A 291 2.56 3.14 12.58
CA GLU A 291 3.49 4.06 11.92
C GLU A 291 3.02 4.49 10.53
N TRP A 292 2.34 3.59 9.80
CA TRP A 292 1.98 3.80 8.38
C TRP A 292 0.49 3.72 8.09
N LEU A 293 -0.33 3.26 9.03
CA LEU A 293 -1.76 3.03 8.76
C LEU A 293 -2.52 4.34 8.48
N GLY A 294 -2.20 5.44 9.17
CA GLY A 294 -2.86 6.73 8.96
C GLY A 294 -2.67 7.25 7.53
N ASP A 295 -1.45 7.13 7.02
CA ASP A 295 -1.04 7.53 5.67
C ASP A 295 -1.82 6.82 4.55
N LEU A 296 -2.44 5.66 4.84
CA LEU A 296 -3.24 4.95 3.84
C LEU A 296 -4.52 5.67 3.44
N GLN A 297 -4.99 6.64 4.24
CA GLN A 297 -6.23 7.39 3.99
C GLN A 297 -5.98 8.85 3.63
N GLU A 298 -4.73 9.27 3.62
CA GLU A 298 -4.37 10.58 3.12
C GLU A 298 -4.66 10.64 1.62
N THR A 299 -5.59 11.53 1.24
CA THR A 299 -5.83 11.90 -0.15
C THR A 299 -4.49 12.35 -0.73
N THR A 300 -4.02 11.74 -1.82
CA THR A 300 -2.89 12.24 -2.61
C THR A 300 -3.28 13.65 -3.09
N PRO A 301 -2.75 14.73 -2.48
CA PRO A 301 -3.36 16.05 -2.62
C PRO A 301 -3.18 16.65 -4.01
N ASP A 302 -2.19 16.16 -4.75
CA ASP A 302 -1.78 16.68 -6.05
C ASP A 302 -1.65 15.51 -7.03
N LEU A 303 -2.06 15.71 -8.28
CA LEU A 303 -1.75 14.80 -9.37
C LEU A 303 -0.25 14.94 -9.66
N PRO A 304 0.59 13.94 -9.35
CA PRO A 304 2.01 14.02 -9.65
C PRO A 304 2.20 14.27 -11.14
N GLY A 305 3.17 15.09 -11.51
CA GLY A 305 3.41 15.44 -12.91
C GLY A 305 2.42 16.46 -13.51
N ASP A 306 1.41 16.92 -12.78
CA ASP A 306 0.64 18.14 -13.10
C ASP A 306 1.41 19.36 -12.58
N TYR A 307 2.47 19.72 -13.30
CA TYR A 307 3.38 20.80 -12.93
C TYR A 307 2.80 22.19 -13.18
N ASN A 308 1.75 22.28 -13.99
CA ASN A 308 1.06 23.53 -14.26
C ASN A 308 -0.17 23.75 -13.36
N GLY A 309 -0.64 22.69 -12.68
CA GLY A 309 -1.72 22.71 -11.69
C GLY A 309 -3.13 22.78 -12.29
N ASP A 310 -3.33 22.32 -13.53
CA ASP A 310 -4.64 22.36 -14.23
C ASP A 310 -5.50 21.12 -14.01
N GLY A 311 -5.02 20.17 -13.20
CA GLY A 311 -5.69 18.92 -12.87
C GLY A 311 -5.45 17.80 -13.88
N VAL A 312 -4.58 17.99 -14.87
CA VAL A 312 -4.22 17.01 -15.90
C VAL A 312 -2.71 16.93 -16.02
N ALA A 313 -2.14 15.72 -16.02
CA ALA A 313 -0.72 15.53 -16.33
C ALA A 313 -0.56 15.27 -17.84
N ASP A 314 -0.21 16.27 -18.62
CA ASP A 314 -0.08 16.17 -20.07
C ASP A 314 1.15 16.88 -20.67
N ALA A 315 1.13 17.14 -21.98
CA ALA A 315 2.26 17.75 -22.67
C ALA A 315 2.55 19.20 -22.23
N ALA A 316 1.59 19.90 -21.62
CA ALA A 316 1.79 21.22 -21.03
C ALA A 316 2.73 21.13 -19.82
N ASP A 317 2.61 20.11 -18.98
CA ASP A 317 3.47 19.92 -17.81
C ASP A 317 4.91 19.60 -18.19
N TYR A 318 5.09 18.86 -19.29
CA TYR A 318 6.43 18.62 -19.85
C TYR A 318 7.16 19.93 -20.16
N THR A 319 6.43 20.96 -20.61
CA THR A 319 7.05 22.27 -20.87
C THR A 319 7.49 22.95 -19.59
N VAL A 320 6.72 22.82 -18.49
CA VAL A 320 7.11 23.33 -17.16
C VAL A 320 8.38 22.64 -16.68
N TRP A 321 8.44 21.30 -16.75
CA TRP A 321 9.66 20.56 -16.38
C TRP A 321 10.86 20.97 -17.25
N ARG A 322 10.68 21.01 -18.57
CA ARG A 322 11.79 21.34 -19.48
C ARG A 322 12.32 22.76 -19.27
N ASP A 323 11.44 23.73 -19.01
CA ASP A 323 11.82 25.13 -18.74
C ASP A 323 12.53 25.30 -17.40
N THR A 324 12.40 24.33 -16.50
CA THR A 324 12.95 24.39 -15.14
C THR A 324 14.03 23.33 -14.86
N GLU A 325 14.39 22.50 -15.86
CA GLU A 325 15.41 21.46 -15.77
C GLU A 325 16.75 22.00 -15.23
N GLY A 326 17.28 21.35 -14.19
CA GLY A 326 18.50 21.72 -13.49
C GLY A 326 18.33 22.82 -12.43
N SER A 327 17.11 23.34 -12.23
CA SER A 327 16.83 24.34 -11.20
C SER A 327 16.87 23.73 -9.79
N THR A 328 17.41 24.49 -8.84
CA THR A 328 17.35 24.19 -7.38
C THR A 328 16.64 25.31 -6.61
N THR A 329 15.98 26.24 -7.30
CA THR A 329 15.37 27.44 -6.70
C THR A 329 13.94 27.67 -7.18
N ASN A 330 13.68 27.51 -8.49
CA ASN A 330 12.34 27.31 -9.02
C ASN A 330 12.05 25.80 -9.00
N LEU A 331 11.15 25.37 -8.13
CA LEU A 331 10.78 23.97 -7.90
C LEU A 331 9.40 23.64 -8.45
N ALA A 332 8.94 24.38 -9.47
CA ALA A 332 7.61 24.22 -10.06
C ALA A 332 7.36 22.82 -10.67
N ALA A 333 8.43 22.10 -11.03
CA ALA A 333 8.37 20.72 -11.52
C ALA A 333 9.18 19.75 -10.65
N ASP A 334 9.28 20.01 -9.34
CA ASP A 334 9.86 19.08 -8.35
C ASP A 334 8.79 18.07 -7.93
N GLY A 335 8.70 16.96 -8.67
CA GLY A 335 7.69 15.92 -8.50
C GLY A 335 8.10 14.77 -7.58
N ASN A 336 9.37 14.67 -7.19
CA ASN A 336 9.91 13.66 -6.27
C ASN A 336 10.41 14.27 -4.92
N PRO A 337 9.82 15.41 -4.53
CA PRO A 337 10.28 16.38 -3.51
C PRO A 337 11.77 16.45 -3.14
N ASP A 338 12.70 16.25 -4.06
CA ASP A 338 14.14 16.19 -3.76
C ASP A 338 14.85 17.56 -3.75
N ARG A 339 14.07 18.63 -4.03
CA ARG A 339 14.50 20.03 -4.13
C ARG A 339 15.41 20.33 -5.32
N LYS A 340 15.36 19.51 -6.36
CA LYS A 340 15.99 19.72 -7.65
C LYS A 340 15.00 19.34 -8.74
N ILE A 341 15.25 19.82 -9.95
CA ILE A 341 14.48 19.42 -11.13
C ILE A 341 15.41 18.67 -12.07
N ASP A 342 15.23 17.37 -12.19
CA ASP A 342 16.07 16.50 -13.01
C ASP A 342 15.29 15.34 -13.67
N ALA A 343 15.99 14.26 -14.02
CA ALA A 343 15.39 13.10 -14.67
C ALA A 343 14.40 12.35 -13.77
N GLY A 344 14.54 12.44 -12.44
CA GLY A 344 13.58 11.89 -11.50
C GLY A 344 12.20 12.53 -11.66
N ASP A 345 12.16 13.84 -11.87
CA ASP A 345 10.93 14.59 -12.11
C ASP A 345 10.28 14.24 -13.45
N TYR A 346 11.10 14.14 -14.49
CA TYR A 346 10.63 13.64 -15.78
C TYR A 346 9.96 12.26 -15.65
N THR A 347 10.52 11.39 -14.81
CA THR A 347 9.94 10.08 -14.52
C THR A 347 8.60 10.19 -13.79
N VAL A 348 8.43 11.13 -12.85
CA VAL A 348 7.12 11.45 -12.23
C VAL A 348 6.08 11.77 -13.31
N TRP A 349 6.39 12.76 -14.16
CA TRP A 349 5.50 13.18 -15.24
C TRP A 349 5.20 12.03 -16.20
N GLN A 350 6.20 11.24 -16.56
CA GLN A 350 6.04 10.11 -17.47
C GLN A 350 5.08 9.06 -16.90
N PHE A 351 5.16 8.76 -15.60
CA PHE A 351 4.25 7.83 -14.95
C PHE A 351 2.82 8.37 -14.83
N ALA A 352 2.68 9.69 -14.69
CA ALA A 352 1.39 10.33 -14.56
C ALA A 352 0.74 10.74 -15.89
N TYR A 353 1.48 10.72 -17.00
CA TYR A 353 0.99 11.24 -18.27
C TYR A 353 -0.36 10.63 -18.70
N GLY A 354 -1.32 11.51 -18.94
CA GLY A 354 -2.70 11.17 -19.32
C GLY A 354 -3.63 10.93 -18.13
N ASN A 355 -3.14 11.01 -16.89
CA ASN A 355 -3.99 11.01 -15.71
C ASN A 355 -4.64 12.38 -15.51
N THR A 356 -5.81 12.36 -14.88
CA THR A 356 -6.58 13.55 -14.53
C THR A 356 -7.08 13.39 -13.10
N LEU A 357 -7.05 14.45 -12.30
CA LEU A 357 -7.81 14.47 -11.05
C LEU A 357 -9.29 14.28 -11.40
N ALA A 358 -9.94 13.30 -10.77
CA ALA A 358 -11.39 13.21 -10.88
C ALA A 358 -11.98 14.48 -10.25
N GLU A 359 -12.77 15.25 -11.03
CA GLU A 359 -13.50 16.40 -10.51
C GLU A 359 -14.25 15.97 -9.23
N GLN A 360 -13.84 16.51 -8.09
CA GLN A 360 -14.66 16.44 -6.89
C GLN A 360 -15.94 17.20 -7.24
N ALA A 361 -17.02 16.45 -7.48
CA ALA A 361 -18.33 17.05 -7.65
C ALA A 361 -18.66 17.81 -6.36
N ALA A 362 -18.42 19.12 -6.37
CA ALA A 362 -18.82 19.99 -5.29
C ALA A 362 -20.32 19.79 -5.09
N ALA A 363 -20.71 19.30 -3.92
CA ALA A 363 -22.12 19.22 -3.56
C ALA A 363 -22.68 20.65 -3.56
N VAL A 364 -23.32 21.03 -4.66
CA VAL A 364 -24.07 22.28 -4.74
C VAL A 364 -25.18 22.15 -3.69
N PRO A 365 -25.20 23.01 -2.64
CA PRO A 365 -26.28 22.96 -1.67
C PRO A 365 -27.58 23.23 -2.41
N GLU A 366 -28.52 22.27 -2.39
CA GLU A 366 -29.83 22.51 -2.97
C GLU A 366 -30.42 23.76 -2.31
N PRO A 367 -30.95 24.73 -3.08
CA PRO A 367 -31.61 25.88 -2.49
C PRO A 367 -32.78 25.33 -1.66
N THR A 368 -32.69 25.53 -0.34
CA THR A 368 -33.73 25.12 0.60
C THR A 368 -35.10 25.51 0.02
N ALA A 369 -35.98 24.51 -0.11
CA ALA A 369 -37.33 24.64 -0.68
C ALA A 369 -38.20 25.73 -0.01
N ALA A 370 -37.72 26.34 1.08
CA ALA A 370 -38.29 27.50 1.74
C ALA A 370 -38.26 28.79 0.88
N GLY A 371 -37.32 28.93 -0.07
CA GLY A 371 -37.24 30.14 -0.91
C GLY A 371 -38.34 30.22 -1.98
N VAL A 372 -38.77 29.08 -2.53
CA VAL A 372 -39.73 29.03 -3.65
C VAL A 372 -41.19 29.14 -3.16
N THR A 373 -41.48 28.77 -1.91
CA THR A 373 -42.84 28.91 -1.34
C THR A 373 -43.22 30.36 -1.02
N LEU A 374 -42.25 31.25 -0.78
CA LEU A 374 -42.52 32.66 -0.48
C LEU A 374 -42.82 33.52 -1.72
N LEU A 375 -42.40 33.12 -2.92
CA LEU A 375 -42.75 33.80 -4.17
C LEU A 375 -44.12 33.36 -4.74
N ALA A 376 -44.63 32.19 -4.37
CA ALA A 376 -45.93 31.70 -4.84
C ALA A 376 -47.13 32.31 -4.08
N LEU A 377 -46.93 32.92 -2.91
CA LEU A 377 -47.99 33.55 -2.11
C LEU A 377 -48.22 35.05 -2.42
N ALA A 378 -47.37 35.68 -3.23
CA ALA A 378 -47.51 37.10 -3.58
C ALA A 378 -48.43 37.38 -4.80
N THR A 379 -48.87 36.35 -5.53
CA THR A 379 -49.70 36.51 -6.75
C THR A 379 -51.18 36.17 -6.58
N VAL A 380 -51.61 35.74 -5.38
CA VAL A 380 -53.03 35.44 -5.08
C VAL A 380 -53.58 36.44 -4.06
N LEU A 381 -53.64 37.72 -4.43
CA LEU A 381 -54.55 38.66 -3.78
C LEU A 381 -55.61 39.10 -4.80
N PRO A 382 -56.90 38.76 -4.60
CA PRO A 382 -57.96 39.18 -5.50
C PRO A 382 -58.15 40.69 -5.44
N ASN A 383 -58.05 41.33 -6.60
CA ASN A 383 -58.26 42.75 -6.81
C ASN A 383 -59.77 43.06 -6.78
N SER A 384 -60.37 42.96 -5.59
CA SER A 384 -61.67 43.53 -5.32
C SER A 384 -61.48 44.69 -4.37
N TRP A 385 -61.64 45.92 -4.86
CA TRP A 385 -62.34 46.99 -4.15
C TRP A 385 -62.57 48.15 -5.13
N ARG A 386 -63.77 48.17 -5.71
CA ARG A 386 -64.42 49.39 -6.22
C ARG A 386 -65.01 50.12 -5.01
N GLY A 387 -64.75 51.41 -4.86
CA GLY A 387 -65.40 52.24 -3.85
C GLY A 387 -65.32 53.74 -4.19
N ARG A 388 -66.48 54.33 -4.47
CA ARG A 388 -66.76 55.70 -4.93
C ARG A 388 -66.46 56.83 -3.93
N SER A 389 -66.49 58.03 -4.50
CA SER A 389 -66.93 59.35 -3.98
C SER A 389 -65.81 60.23 -3.39
N ARG A 390 -65.73 61.54 -3.71
CA ARG A 390 -66.67 62.50 -4.30
C ARG A 390 -66.03 63.34 -5.40
#